data_AF-A0A7C4C9L2-F1
#
_entry.id   AF-A0A7C4C9L2-F1
#
_cell.length_a   1.000
_cell.length_b   1.000
_cell.length_c   1.000
_cell.angle_alpha   90.00
_cell.angle_beta   90.00
_cell.angle_gamma   90.00
#
_symmetry.space_group_name_H-M   'P 1'
#
loop_
_entity.id
_entity.type
_entity.pdbx_description
1 polymer ?
#
loop_
_entity_poly.entity_id
_entity_poly.type
_entity_poly.pdbx_seq_one_letter_code
_entity_poly.pdbx_strand_id
1 'polypeptide(L)'
;MLWSRYFVPTTKETPKDATAASHVLMVRAGLVRQLAAGVYSYLPLGLRALHKVEQIVREEMDRAGAIELRMPCLTPLSLWEETGRDATMGDVLLRLAGAAGDWRSGLVLGPTHEEIITEIARAYLSSYKQLPINLYQIQAKFRGEARPKSGVLRTREFLMKDAYSFHVDKPSLDAEYDNMYAAYCRIFARAGLPFLAVEADTGAMGGDVSHEFMVLTEAGEDVVAISESGDYAANLERATAAPLPRAAAAAPPAPREVHTPSAGRIDEVCAVLGTQPREMIKTLIYTTVVPPPAPGQKPARKQRIAALVRGDHEINEVKLNRSAGQPLELADPEVIEEVTGAKVGFAGPQGLVERIDRLIVDREVAALA
;
A
#
# COMPACT_ATOMS: atom_id res chain seq x y z
N MET A 1 -28.75 13.13 -29.51
CA MET A 1 -29.41 13.44 -28.22
C MET A 1 -29.49 14.95 -28.08
N LEU A 2 -30.61 15.51 -27.64
CA LEU A 2 -30.77 16.96 -27.43
C LEU A 2 -30.42 17.30 -25.98
N TRP A 3 -29.64 18.37 -25.75
CA TRP A 3 -29.27 18.84 -24.41
C TRP A 3 -30.48 19.14 -23.51
N SER A 4 -31.55 19.71 -24.08
CA SER A 4 -32.79 20.03 -23.37
C SER A 4 -33.53 18.81 -22.80
N ARG A 5 -33.16 17.60 -23.24
CA ARG A 5 -33.74 16.32 -22.78
C ARG A 5 -32.73 15.48 -22.00
N TYR A 6 -31.57 16.02 -21.67
CA TYR A 6 -30.51 15.31 -20.96
C TYR A 6 -30.28 15.94 -19.58
N PHE A 7 -30.13 15.11 -18.54
CA PHE A 7 -29.89 15.59 -17.19
C PHE A 7 -28.41 15.93 -17.00
N VAL A 8 -28.09 17.22 -17.06
CA VAL A 8 -26.73 17.77 -16.93
C VAL A 8 -26.73 18.94 -15.95
N PRO A 9 -26.67 18.68 -14.63
CA PRO A 9 -26.77 19.72 -13.62
C PRO A 9 -25.42 20.42 -13.43
N THR A 10 -24.99 21.24 -14.39
CA THR A 10 -23.76 22.02 -14.27
C THR A 10 -23.86 23.06 -13.16
N THR A 11 -22.78 23.27 -12.40
CA THR A 11 -22.73 24.28 -11.33
C THR A 11 -21.65 25.33 -11.58
N LYS A 12 -21.96 26.58 -11.22
CA LYS A 12 -20.98 27.67 -11.24
C LYS A 12 -20.04 27.59 -10.04
N GLU A 13 -20.59 27.24 -8.88
CA GLU A 13 -19.88 27.16 -7.61
C GLU A 13 -19.21 25.80 -7.45
N THR A 14 -18.02 25.82 -6.84
CA THR A 14 -17.24 24.63 -6.50
C THR A 14 -17.44 24.32 -5.01
N PRO A 15 -17.67 23.07 -4.61
CA PRO A 15 -17.66 22.69 -3.20
C PRO A 15 -16.33 23.06 -2.53
N LYS A 16 -16.36 23.57 -1.29
CA LYS A 16 -15.15 24.03 -0.59
C LYS A 16 -14.16 22.89 -0.28
N ASP A 17 -14.66 21.67 -0.21
CA ASP A 17 -13.93 20.43 0.07
C ASP A 17 -13.30 19.80 -1.19
N ALA A 18 -13.61 20.31 -2.39
CA ALA A 18 -13.00 19.87 -3.63
C ALA A 18 -11.67 20.60 -3.88
N THR A 19 -10.55 19.95 -3.52
CA THR A 19 -9.19 20.50 -3.71
C THR A 19 -8.54 20.04 -5.02
N ALA A 20 -8.71 18.77 -5.40
CA ALA A 20 -8.17 18.23 -6.65
C ALA A 20 -8.89 18.81 -7.88
N ALA A 21 -8.13 19.24 -8.90
CA ALA A 21 -8.70 19.83 -10.11
C ALA A 21 -9.71 18.91 -10.82
N SER A 22 -9.43 17.60 -10.85
CA SER A 22 -10.36 16.59 -11.39
C SER A 22 -11.68 16.58 -10.63
N HIS A 23 -11.64 16.57 -9.29
CA HIS A 23 -12.83 16.60 -8.44
C HIS A 23 -13.67 17.86 -8.70
N VAL A 24 -13.02 19.03 -8.72
CA VAL A 24 -13.66 20.33 -9.01
C VAL A 24 -14.40 20.29 -10.35
N LEU A 25 -13.72 19.85 -11.41
CA LEU A 25 -14.28 19.82 -12.75
C LEU A 25 -15.40 18.79 -12.90
N MET A 26 -15.24 17.60 -12.31
CA MET A 26 -16.27 16.55 -12.37
C MET A 26 -17.57 16.97 -11.68
N VAL A 27 -17.50 17.69 -10.56
CA VAL A 27 -18.70 18.25 -9.90
C VAL A 27 -19.31 19.36 -10.75
N ARG A 28 -18.52 20.34 -11.18
CA ARG A 28 -19.03 21.50 -11.94
C ARG A 28 -19.64 21.12 -13.29
N ALA A 29 -19.10 20.11 -13.95
CA ALA A 29 -19.62 19.60 -15.21
C ALA A 29 -20.83 18.66 -15.01
N GLY A 30 -21.27 18.41 -13.77
CA GLY A 30 -22.39 17.52 -13.47
C GLY A 30 -22.10 16.06 -13.85
N LEU A 31 -20.84 15.61 -13.70
CA LEU A 31 -20.43 14.23 -13.96
C LEU A 31 -20.66 13.33 -12.74
N VAL A 32 -20.45 13.86 -11.54
CA VAL A 32 -20.64 13.13 -10.28
C VAL A 32 -21.35 14.00 -9.24
N ARG A 33 -22.01 13.33 -8.30
CA ARG A 33 -22.59 13.95 -7.10
C ARG A 33 -22.18 13.14 -5.88
N GLN A 34 -21.56 13.79 -4.90
CA GLN A 34 -21.25 13.15 -3.63
C GLN A 34 -22.53 12.95 -2.79
N LEU A 35 -22.71 11.74 -2.26
CA LEU A 35 -23.80 11.37 -1.35
C LEU A 35 -23.32 11.29 0.11
N ALA A 36 -22.09 10.82 0.32
CA ALA A 36 -21.42 10.78 1.60
C ALA A 36 -19.89 10.93 1.40
N ALA A 37 -19.13 11.07 2.48
CA ALA A 37 -17.67 11.10 2.40
C ALA A 37 -17.14 9.83 1.69
N GLY A 38 -16.50 10.01 0.52
CA GLY A 38 -16.01 8.91 -0.30
C GLY A 38 -17.10 8.06 -0.99
N VAL A 39 -18.31 8.57 -1.19
CA VAL A 39 -19.40 7.86 -1.90
C VAL A 39 -20.03 8.79 -2.92
N TYR A 40 -19.98 8.40 -4.20
CA TYR A 40 -20.37 9.24 -5.33
C TYR A 40 -21.37 8.54 -6.24
N SER A 41 -22.39 9.28 -6.66
CA SER A 41 -23.23 8.92 -7.79
C SER A 41 -22.60 9.42 -9.08
N TYR A 42 -22.43 8.53 -10.07
CA TYR A 42 -22.12 8.92 -11.44
C TYR A 42 -23.40 9.38 -12.14
N LEU A 43 -23.42 10.66 -12.55
CA LEU A 43 -24.52 11.27 -13.29
C LEU A 43 -24.42 10.90 -14.79
N PRO A 44 -25.44 11.16 -15.62
CA PRO A 44 -25.51 10.58 -16.97
C PRO A 44 -24.28 10.79 -17.86
N LEU A 45 -23.67 11.98 -17.84
CA LEU A 45 -22.42 12.23 -18.59
C LEU A 45 -21.21 11.52 -17.97
N GLY A 46 -21.10 11.49 -16.65
CA GLY A 46 -20.03 10.77 -15.96
C GLY A 46 -20.13 9.27 -16.18
N LEU A 47 -21.34 8.70 -16.12
CA LEU A 47 -21.61 7.30 -16.38
C LEU A 47 -21.27 6.92 -17.83
N ARG A 48 -21.57 7.80 -18.81
CA ARG A 48 -21.14 7.58 -20.20
C ARG A 48 -19.63 7.54 -20.35
N ALA A 49 -18.90 8.37 -19.60
CA ALA A 49 -17.43 8.34 -19.61
C ALA A 49 -16.92 7.05 -18.95
N LEU A 50 -17.50 6.65 -17.82
CA LEU A 50 -17.18 5.41 -17.12
C LEU A 50 -17.36 4.19 -18.03
N HIS A 51 -18.51 4.05 -18.70
CA HIS A 51 -18.76 2.95 -19.64
C HIS A 51 -17.74 2.89 -20.80
N LYS A 52 -17.23 4.04 -21.26
CA LYS A 52 -16.18 4.04 -22.30
C LYS A 52 -14.87 3.48 -21.76
N VAL A 53 -14.51 3.82 -20.53
CA VAL A 53 -13.32 3.28 -19.87
C VAL A 53 -13.48 1.78 -19.64
N GLU A 54 -14.62 1.35 -19.10
CA GLU A 54 -14.94 -0.08 -18.92
C GLU A 54 -14.85 -0.85 -20.24
N GLN A 55 -15.32 -0.26 -21.34
CA GLN A 55 -15.26 -0.89 -22.66
C GLN A 55 -13.82 -1.06 -23.16
N ILE A 56 -12.96 -0.05 -22.99
CA ILE A 56 -11.52 -0.16 -23.32
C ILE A 56 -10.89 -1.27 -22.50
N VAL A 57 -11.16 -1.31 -21.19
CA VAL A 57 -10.65 -2.33 -20.29
C VAL A 57 -11.09 -3.72 -20.73
N ARG A 58 -12.40 -3.92 -20.94
CA ARG A 58 -12.98 -5.20 -21.38
C ARG A 58 -12.34 -5.70 -22.68
N GLU A 59 -12.27 -4.84 -23.70
CA GLU A 59 -11.68 -5.21 -24.99
C GLU A 59 -10.21 -5.64 -24.88
N GLU A 60 -9.40 -4.98 -24.04
CA GLU A 60 -7.98 -5.34 -23.88
C GLU A 60 -7.77 -6.57 -22.98
N MET A 61 -8.63 -6.79 -21.99
CA MET A 61 -8.64 -8.02 -21.18
C MET A 61 -9.06 -9.23 -22.01
N ASP A 62 -10.13 -9.10 -22.79
CA ASP A 62 -10.60 -10.14 -23.72
C ASP A 62 -9.55 -10.44 -24.79
N ARG A 63 -8.90 -9.40 -25.33
CA ARG A 63 -7.77 -9.54 -26.26
C ARG A 63 -6.59 -10.29 -25.65
N ALA A 64 -6.37 -10.14 -24.35
CA ALA A 64 -5.32 -10.86 -23.61
C ALA A 64 -5.74 -12.30 -23.24
N GLY A 65 -6.96 -12.73 -23.56
CA GLY A 65 -7.47 -14.07 -23.26
C GLY A 65 -8.06 -14.22 -21.85
N ALA A 66 -8.21 -13.13 -21.10
CA ALA A 66 -8.92 -13.15 -19.83
C ALA A 66 -10.43 -13.25 -20.05
N ILE A 67 -11.14 -13.92 -19.15
CA ILE A 67 -12.57 -14.22 -19.30
C ILE A 67 -13.36 -13.47 -18.22
N GLU A 68 -14.34 -12.68 -18.64
CA GLU A 68 -15.17 -11.90 -17.71
C GLU A 68 -16.17 -12.81 -16.96
N LEU A 69 -16.28 -12.60 -15.65
CA LEU A 69 -17.33 -13.14 -14.78
C LEU A 69 -17.83 -12.05 -13.82
N ARG A 70 -18.72 -12.41 -12.90
CA ARG A 70 -19.21 -11.48 -11.87
C ARG A 70 -19.38 -12.15 -10.51
N MET A 71 -18.66 -11.64 -9.51
CA MET A 71 -18.72 -12.12 -8.13
C MET A 71 -19.53 -11.17 -7.24
N PRO A 72 -20.14 -11.66 -6.15
CA PRO A 72 -20.89 -10.82 -5.21
C PRO A 72 -19.95 -9.88 -4.44
N CYS A 73 -20.43 -8.67 -4.10
CA CYS A 73 -19.72 -7.78 -3.17
C CYS A 73 -19.90 -8.22 -1.71
N LEU A 74 -21.01 -8.88 -1.40
CA LEU A 74 -21.32 -9.38 -0.07
C LEU A 74 -20.83 -10.82 0.04
N THR A 75 -19.86 -11.07 0.93
CA THR A 75 -19.10 -12.32 0.97
C THR A 75 -19.05 -12.90 2.39
N PRO A 76 -18.97 -14.23 2.55
CA PRO A 76 -18.82 -14.86 3.87
C PRO A 76 -17.52 -14.45 4.54
N LEU A 77 -17.61 -14.00 5.80
CA LEU A 77 -16.45 -13.68 6.64
C LEU A 77 -15.50 -14.88 6.78
N SER A 78 -16.05 -16.10 6.83
CA SER A 78 -15.27 -17.33 7.00
C SER A 78 -14.18 -17.52 5.93
N LEU A 79 -14.43 -17.07 4.69
CA LEU A 79 -13.42 -17.16 3.63
C LEU A 79 -12.21 -16.26 3.89
N TRP A 80 -12.42 -15.10 4.53
CA TRP A 80 -11.37 -14.16 4.92
C TRP A 80 -10.63 -14.62 6.18
N GLU A 81 -11.32 -15.33 7.07
CA GLU A 81 -10.72 -15.98 8.25
C GLU A 81 -9.82 -17.15 7.83
N GLU A 82 -10.21 -17.93 6.79
CA GLU A 82 -9.38 -19.00 6.22
C GLU A 82 -8.01 -18.48 5.74
N THR A 83 -7.95 -17.27 5.20
CA THR A 83 -6.70 -16.64 4.72
C THR A 83 -6.02 -15.77 5.78
N GLY A 84 -6.66 -15.54 6.93
CA GLY A 84 -6.20 -14.59 7.97
C GLY A 84 -6.22 -13.12 7.52
N ARG A 85 -6.81 -12.82 6.35
CA ARG A 85 -6.89 -11.45 5.84
C ARG A 85 -7.97 -10.63 6.53
N ASP A 86 -8.90 -11.27 7.24
CA ASP A 86 -9.86 -10.57 8.08
C ASP A 86 -9.19 -9.78 9.22
N ALA A 87 -8.15 -10.35 9.84
CA ALA A 87 -7.34 -9.71 10.86
C ALA A 87 -6.34 -8.71 10.24
N THR A 88 -5.67 -9.12 9.15
CA THR A 88 -4.64 -8.29 8.50
C THR A 88 -5.22 -7.01 7.88
N MET A 89 -6.43 -7.06 7.33
CA MET A 89 -7.08 -5.89 6.74
C MET A 89 -7.67 -4.93 7.76
N GLY A 90 -7.96 -5.39 8.99
CA GLY A 90 -8.52 -4.57 10.05
C GLY A 90 -9.73 -3.76 9.59
N ASP A 91 -9.70 -2.45 9.84
CA ASP A 91 -10.80 -1.52 9.53
C ASP A 91 -11.07 -1.33 8.03
N VAL A 92 -10.17 -1.77 7.15
CA VAL A 92 -10.40 -1.73 5.70
C VAL A 92 -11.53 -2.68 5.31
N LEU A 93 -11.67 -3.82 6.00
CA LEU A 93 -12.70 -4.82 5.74
C LEU A 93 -14.02 -4.43 6.42
N LEU A 94 -15.00 -3.98 5.63
CA LEU A 94 -16.28 -3.55 6.15
C LEU A 94 -17.17 -4.74 6.53
N ARG A 95 -17.40 -4.89 7.85
CA ARG A 95 -18.32 -5.89 8.41
C ARG A 95 -19.74 -5.31 8.51
N LEU A 96 -20.75 -6.13 8.26
CA LEU A 96 -22.14 -5.70 8.46
C LEU A 96 -22.49 -5.68 9.95
N ALA A 97 -23.20 -4.63 10.38
CA ALA A 97 -23.72 -4.55 11.74
C ALA A 97 -24.89 -5.54 11.94
N GLY A 98 -24.78 -6.37 12.98
CA GLY A 98 -25.79 -7.34 13.37
C GLY A 98 -25.55 -7.84 14.79
N ALA A 99 -26.58 -8.38 15.43
CA ALA A 99 -26.42 -9.06 16.72
C ALA A 99 -25.60 -10.35 16.54
N ALA A 100 -24.97 -10.83 17.61
CA ALA A 100 -24.29 -12.13 17.60
C ALA A 100 -25.28 -13.25 17.20
N GLY A 101 -24.91 -14.07 16.21
CA GLY A 101 -25.76 -15.13 15.66
C GLY A 101 -26.70 -14.68 14.53
N ASP A 102 -26.71 -13.40 14.16
CA ASP A 102 -27.43 -12.91 12.99
C ASP A 102 -26.65 -13.22 11.70
N TRP A 103 -27.34 -13.52 10.59
CA TRP A 103 -26.71 -13.82 9.30
C TRP A 103 -25.78 -12.70 8.79
N ARG A 104 -26.04 -11.43 9.17
CA ARG A 104 -25.16 -10.29 8.85
C ARG A 104 -23.80 -10.38 9.52
N SER A 105 -23.72 -10.96 10.73
CA SER A 105 -22.48 -11.04 11.50
C SER A 105 -21.40 -11.90 10.82
N GLY A 106 -21.83 -12.84 9.96
CA GLY A 106 -20.94 -13.67 9.15
C GLY A 106 -20.66 -13.13 7.75
N LEU A 107 -20.96 -11.85 7.47
CA LEU A 107 -20.81 -11.27 6.13
C LEU A 107 -20.01 -9.96 6.14
N VAL A 108 -19.28 -9.76 5.06
CA VAL A 108 -18.45 -8.58 4.81
C VAL A 108 -18.64 -8.05 3.39
N LEU A 109 -18.42 -6.75 3.21
CA LEU A 109 -18.32 -6.15 1.88
C LEU A 109 -16.87 -6.26 1.39
N GLY A 110 -16.68 -6.95 0.28
CA GLY A 110 -15.37 -7.30 -0.28
C GLY A 110 -14.59 -6.07 -0.78
N PRO A 111 -13.40 -5.78 -0.21
CA PRO A 111 -12.47 -4.78 -0.75
C PRO A 111 -11.71 -5.27 -1.99
N THR A 112 -11.74 -6.59 -2.23
CA THR A 112 -11.13 -7.36 -3.32
C THR A 112 -11.72 -8.79 -3.28
N HIS A 113 -11.27 -9.71 -4.16
CA HIS A 113 -11.91 -11.02 -4.38
C HIS A 113 -10.97 -12.23 -4.45
N GLU A 114 -9.74 -12.18 -3.90
CA GLU A 114 -8.83 -13.35 -3.93
C GLU A 114 -9.45 -14.59 -3.28
N GLU A 115 -10.11 -14.44 -2.13
CA GLU A 115 -10.77 -15.53 -1.40
C GLU A 115 -11.91 -16.14 -2.23
N ILE A 116 -12.72 -15.28 -2.86
CA ILE A 116 -13.94 -15.69 -3.56
C ILE A 116 -13.58 -16.42 -4.85
N ILE A 117 -12.62 -15.89 -5.62
CA ILE A 117 -12.19 -16.53 -6.86
C ILE A 117 -11.39 -17.80 -6.57
N THR A 118 -10.64 -17.85 -5.48
CA THR A 118 -9.97 -19.08 -5.02
C THR A 118 -10.98 -20.14 -4.62
N GLU A 119 -12.09 -19.77 -3.98
CA GLU A 119 -13.18 -20.71 -3.68
C GLU A 119 -13.81 -21.28 -4.96
N ILE A 120 -14.07 -20.44 -5.97
CA ILE A 120 -14.55 -20.89 -7.28
C ILE A 120 -13.53 -21.84 -7.93
N ALA A 121 -12.24 -21.47 -7.92
CA ALA A 121 -11.19 -22.30 -8.47
C ALA A 121 -11.09 -23.65 -7.75
N ARG A 122 -11.15 -23.66 -6.41
CA ARG A 122 -11.16 -24.85 -5.55
C ARG A 122 -12.29 -25.80 -5.90
N ALA A 123 -13.47 -25.26 -6.24
CA ALA A 123 -14.63 -26.07 -6.59
C ALA A 123 -14.57 -26.66 -8.02
N TYR A 124 -13.94 -25.99 -8.98
CA TYR A 124 -14.10 -26.32 -10.41
C TYR A 124 -12.80 -26.62 -11.18
N LEU A 125 -11.63 -26.19 -10.70
CA LEU A 125 -10.32 -26.46 -11.32
C LEU A 125 -9.70 -27.70 -10.68
N SER A 126 -10.05 -28.87 -11.21
CA SER A 126 -9.62 -30.18 -10.66
C SER A 126 -8.52 -30.85 -11.49
N SER A 127 -8.17 -30.32 -12.66
CA SER A 127 -7.14 -30.87 -13.52
C SER A 127 -6.22 -29.77 -14.08
N TYR A 128 -4.92 -30.07 -14.17
CA TYR A 128 -3.92 -29.23 -14.82
C TYR A 128 -4.26 -28.90 -16.28
N LYS A 129 -5.09 -29.73 -16.94
CA LYS A 129 -5.54 -29.49 -18.34
C LYS A 129 -6.49 -28.30 -18.47
N GLN A 130 -7.05 -27.81 -17.36
CA GLN A 130 -7.88 -26.62 -17.31
C GLN A 130 -7.05 -25.34 -17.11
N LEU A 131 -5.73 -25.47 -16.97
CA LEU A 131 -4.80 -24.37 -16.69
C LEU A 131 -3.85 -24.14 -17.88
N PRO A 132 -3.38 -22.90 -18.09
CA PRO A 132 -3.73 -21.70 -17.33
C PRO A 132 -5.13 -21.18 -17.64
N ILE A 133 -5.71 -20.45 -16.69
CA ILE A 133 -6.96 -19.70 -16.89
C ILE A 133 -6.83 -18.34 -16.21
N ASN A 134 -7.30 -17.29 -16.88
CA ASN A 134 -7.36 -15.93 -16.33
C ASN A 134 -8.81 -15.45 -16.32
N LEU A 135 -9.28 -15.06 -15.14
CA LEU A 135 -10.66 -14.73 -14.83
C LEU A 135 -10.71 -13.31 -14.28
N TYR A 136 -11.57 -12.44 -14.83
CA TYR A 136 -11.68 -11.05 -14.36
C TYR A 136 -13.12 -10.59 -14.17
N GLN A 137 -13.30 -9.49 -13.46
CA GLN A 137 -14.59 -8.81 -13.35
C GLN A 137 -14.39 -7.30 -13.33
N ILE A 138 -15.44 -6.55 -13.67
CA ILE A 138 -15.54 -5.11 -13.44
C ILE A 138 -16.68 -4.88 -12.44
N GLN A 139 -16.35 -4.58 -11.19
CA GLN A 139 -17.31 -4.66 -10.09
C GLN A 139 -16.98 -3.69 -8.93
N ALA A 140 -18.02 -3.25 -8.22
CA ALA A 140 -17.92 -2.28 -7.13
C ALA A 140 -17.27 -2.87 -5.86
N LYS A 141 -16.21 -2.24 -5.40
CA LYS A 141 -15.48 -2.60 -4.18
C LYS A 141 -15.80 -1.64 -3.05
N PHE A 142 -15.63 -2.15 -1.83
CA PHE A 142 -15.87 -1.38 -0.62
C PHE A 142 -14.66 -1.45 0.29
N ARG A 143 -14.14 -0.30 0.69
CA ARG A 143 -13.02 -0.18 1.63
C ARG A 143 -13.39 0.77 2.75
N GLY A 144 -13.09 0.40 3.99
CA GLY A 144 -13.22 1.24 5.17
C GLY A 144 -12.20 2.38 5.20
N GLU A 145 -12.15 3.18 4.15
CA GLU A 145 -11.23 4.31 4.04
C GLU A 145 -11.54 5.36 5.11
N ALA A 146 -10.59 5.55 6.02
CA ALA A 146 -10.70 6.48 7.13
C ALA A 146 -10.81 7.93 6.64
N ARG A 147 -10.05 8.29 5.59
CA ARG A 147 -9.95 9.67 5.09
C ARG A 147 -10.09 9.71 3.56
N PRO A 148 -11.32 9.53 3.03
CA PRO A 148 -11.55 9.67 1.60
C PRO A 148 -11.29 11.12 1.18
N LYS A 149 -10.57 11.31 0.07
CA LYS A 149 -10.16 12.64 -0.44
C LYS A 149 -10.02 12.63 -1.96
N SER A 150 -9.84 13.83 -2.53
CA SER A 150 -9.55 14.01 -3.97
C SER A 150 -10.61 13.47 -4.93
N GLY A 151 -11.89 13.54 -4.55
CA GLY A 151 -12.99 13.15 -5.43
C GLY A 151 -13.11 11.63 -5.56
N VAL A 152 -13.14 11.15 -6.81
CA VAL A 152 -13.23 9.71 -7.14
C VAL A 152 -11.88 8.98 -7.08
N LEU A 153 -10.79 9.68 -6.72
CA LEU A 153 -9.45 9.09 -6.64
C LEU A 153 -9.27 8.23 -5.38
N ARG A 154 -9.86 8.61 -4.24
CA ARG A 154 -9.79 7.85 -2.98
C ARG A 154 -11.14 7.85 -2.26
N THR A 155 -11.83 6.73 -2.36
CA THR A 155 -13.24 6.58 -1.93
C THR A 155 -13.45 5.34 -1.07
N ARG A 156 -14.65 5.22 -0.51
CA ARG A 156 -15.09 4.01 0.23
C ARG A 156 -15.81 3.02 -0.66
N GLU A 157 -16.46 3.51 -1.70
CA GLU A 157 -17.08 2.73 -2.76
C GLU A 157 -16.48 3.17 -4.10
N PHE A 158 -15.97 2.22 -4.88
CA PHE A 158 -15.39 2.49 -6.20
C PHE A 158 -15.53 1.29 -7.12
N LEU A 159 -15.46 1.55 -8.42
CA LEU A 159 -15.40 0.50 -9.43
C LEU A 159 -13.96 0.02 -9.60
N MET A 160 -13.76 -1.29 -9.62
CA MET A 160 -12.47 -1.89 -9.91
C MET A 160 -12.63 -2.96 -10.98
N LYS A 161 -11.66 -3.02 -11.89
CA LYS A 161 -11.38 -4.24 -12.64
C LYS A 161 -10.33 -5.03 -11.88
N ASP A 162 -10.69 -6.22 -11.43
CA ASP A 162 -9.80 -7.18 -10.77
C ASP A 162 -9.75 -8.48 -11.58
N ALA A 163 -8.56 -9.05 -11.72
CA ALA A 163 -8.28 -10.23 -12.54
C ALA A 163 -7.38 -11.20 -11.76
N TYR A 164 -7.62 -12.49 -11.93
CA TYR A 164 -6.97 -13.56 -11.19
C TYR A 164 -6.67 -14.72 -12.14
N SER A 165 -5.40 -15.09 -12.20
CA SER A 165 -4.94 -16.17 -13.06
C SER A 165 -4.41 -17.34 -12.25
N PHE A 166 -4.73 -18.55 -12.70
CA PHE A 166 -4.36 -19.80 -12.03
C PHE A 166 -3.42 -20.60 -12.93
N HIS A 167 -2.35 -21.13 -12.34
CA HIS A 167 -1.23 -21.70 -13.08
C HIS A 167 -0.72 -22.98 -12.43
N VAL A 168 -0.14 -23.85 -13.24
CA VAL A 168 0.49 -25.11 -12.79
C VAL A 168 1.89 -24.88 -12.23
N ASP A 169 2.57 -23.84 -12.70
CA ASP A 169 3.95 -23.53 -12.37
C ASP A 169 4.27 -22.03 -12.53
N LYS A 170 5.45 -21.65 -12.05
CA LYS A 170 5.95 -20.27 -12.07
C LYS A 170 6.18 -19.73 -13.50
N PRO A 171 6.78 -20.47 -14.45
CA PRO A 171 6.90 -20.00 -15.84
C PRO A 171 5.56 -19.66 -16.50
N SER A 172 4.51 -20.45 -16.23
CA SER A 172 3.16 -20.15 -16.73
C SER A 172 2.59 -18.86 -16.12
N LEU A 173 2.83 -18.63 -14.83
CA LEU A 173 2.46 -17.39 -14.16
C LEU A 173 3.22 -16.19 -14.73
N ASP A 174 4.54 -16.31 -14.93
CA ASP A 174 5.38 -15.22 -15.44
C ASP A 174 4.96 -14.79 -16.85
N ALA A 175 4.66 -15.76 -17.72
CA ALA A 175 4.15 -15.47 -19.06
C ALA A 175 2.80 -14.73 -19.04
N GLU A 176 1.89 -15.11 -18.12
CA GLU A 176 0.61 -14.43 -17.98
C GLU A 176 0.74 -13.06 -17.30
N TYR A 177 1.70 -12.90 -16.40
CA TYR A 177 2.03 -11.62 -15.79
C TYR A 177 2.50 -10.62 -16.86
N ASP A 178 3.41 -11.04 -17.75
CA ASP A 178 3.87 -10.22 -18.88
C ASP A 178 2.73 -9.89 -19.86
N ASN A 179 1.82 -10.84 -20.09
CA ASN A 179 0.62 -10.64 -20.90
C ASN A 179 -0.30 -9.56 -20.28
N MET A 180 -0.54 -9.61 -18.97
CA MET A 180 -1.32 -8.61 -18.23
C MET A 180 -0.62 -7.25 -18.19
N TYR A 181 0.70 -7.22 -18.00
CA TYR A 181 1.49 -5.99 -18.09
C TYR A 181 1.29 -5.31 -19.44
N ALA A 182 1.42 -6.08 -20.54
CA ALA A 182 1.19 -5.58 -21.88
C ALA A 182 -0.26 -5.14 -22.11
N ALA A 183 -1.25 -5.84 -21.52
CA ALA A 183 -2.65 -5.46 -21.58
C ALA A 183 -2.92 -4.12 -20.89
N TYR A 184 -2.37 -3.91 -19.70
CA TYR A 184 -2.50 -2.64 -18.97
C TYR A 184 -1.85 -1.50 -19.73
N CYS A 185 -0.66 -1.70 -20.30
CA CYS A 185 -0.01 -0.71 -21.17
C CYS A 185 -0.94 -0.26 -22.31
N ARG A 186 -1.65 -1.20 -22.95
CA ARG A 186 -2.61 -0.88 -24.02
C ARG A 186 -3.85 -0.17 -23.49
N ILE A 187 -4.37 -0.57 -22.33
CA ILE A 187 -5.53 0.08 -21.68
C ILE A 187 -5.22 1.56 -21.44
N PHE A 188 -4.10 1.87 -20.77
CA PHE A 188 -3.74 3.25 -20.45
C PHE A 188 -3.42 4.07 -21.71
N ALA A 189 -2.71 3.48 -22.69
CA ALA A 189 -2.45 4.13 -23.97
C ALA A 189 -3.75 4.47 -24.73
N ARG A 190 -4.70 3.52 -24.80
CA ARG A 190 -6.01 3.73 -25.44
C ARG A 190 -6.90 4.71 -24.68
N ALA A 191 -6.76 4.79 -23.36
CA ALA A 191 -7.40 5.80 -22.53
C ALA A 191 -6.79 7.20 -22.71
N GLY A 192 -5.65 7.31 -23.42
CA GLY A 192 -4.96 8.57 -23.66
C GLY A 192 -4.27 9.15 -22.42
N LEU A 193 -3.91 8.28 -21.46
CA LEU A 193 -3.28 8.68 -20.21
C LEU A 193 -1.75 8.53 -20.31
N PRO A 194 -0.97 9.57 -19.93
CA PRO A 194 0.46 9.41 -19.73
C PRO A 194 0.67 8.58 -18.45
N PHE A 195 1.27 7.41 -18.57
CA PHE A 195 1.47 6.49 -17.46
C PHE A 195 2.90 5.99 -17.38
N LEU A 196 3.29 5.57 -16.19
CA LEU A 196 4.54 4.87 -15.90
C LEU A 196 4.20 3.55 -15.21
N ALA A 197 4.78 2.46 -15.69
CA ALA A 197 4.78 1.22 -14.93
C ALA A 197 6.02 1.24 -14.02
N VAL A 198 5.82 1.03 -12.73
CA VAL A 198 6.86 1.18 -11.70
C VAL A 198 6.90 -0.04 -10.82
N GLU A 199 8.10 -0.46 -10.37
CA GLU A 199 8.22 -1.53 -9.38
C GLU A 199 7.54 -1.11 -8.08
N ALA A 200 6.78 -2.03 -7.49
CA ALA A 200 5.99 -1.75 -6.30
C ALA A 200 6.19 -2.80 -5.21
N ASP A 201 5.67 -2.49 -4.03
CA ASP A 201 5.58 -3.46 -2.96
C ASP A 201 4.47 -4.47 -3.24
N THR A 202 4.65 -5.73 -2.82
CA THR A 202 3.59 -6.75 -2.92
C THR A 202 2.59 -6.65 -1.78
N GLY A 203 2.95 -5.94 -0.69
CA GLY A 203 2.06 -5.59 0.41
C GLY A 203 1.37 -6.80 1.04
N ALA A 204 0.14 -6.56 1.54
CA ALA A 204 -0.69 -7.59 2.15
C ALA A 204 -1.28 -8.60 1.15
N MET A 205 -1.09 -8.39 -0.15
CA MET A 205 -1.53 -9.32 -1.19
C MET A 205 -0.55 -10.50 -1.36
N GLY A 206 0.69 -10.32 -0.89
CA GLY A 206 1.75 -11.33 -1.01
C GLY A 206 2.33 -11.43 -2.43
N GLY A 207 3.33 -12.30 -2.60
CA GLY A 207 4.04 -12.52 -3.85
C GLY A 207 5.41 -11.84 -3.93
N ASP A 208 6.10 -12.07 -5.06
CA ASP A 208 7.51 -11.67 -5.26
C ASP A 208 7.68 -10.43 -6.15
N VAL A 209 6.77 -10.22 -7.10
CA VAL A 209 6.87 -9.18 -8.14
C VAL A 209 5.56 -8.39 -8.18
N SER A 210 5.67 -7.07 -8.17
CA SER A 210 4.54 -6.15 -8.27
C SER A 210 4.92 -4.95 -9.14
N HIS A 211 4.00 -4.54 -10.01
CA HIS A 211 4.11 -3.33 -10.80
C HIS A 211 2.85 -2.50 -10.63
N GLU A 212 3.04 -1.22 -10.37
CA GLU A 212 1.97 -0.22 -10.32
C GLU A 212 1.98 0.62 -11.60
N PHE A 213 0.80 0.94 -12.11
CA PHE A 213 0.64 1.82 -13.27
C PHE A 213 0.20 3.19 -12.79
N MET A 214 1.13 4.14 -12.81
CA MET A 214 0.99 5.47 -12.21
C MET A 214 0.79 6.54 -13.27
N VAL A 215 -0.21 7.41 -13.08
CA VAL A 215 -0.35 8.67 -13.83
C VAL A 215 0.20 9.79 -12.97
N LEU A 216 1.24 10.48 -13.46
CA LEU A 216 1.88 11.56 -12.72
C LEU A 216 0.95 12.77 -12.60
N THR A 217 0.69 13.20 -11.38
CA THR A 217 -0.17 14.34 -11.08
C THR A 217 0.13 14.88 -9.68
N GLU A 218 -0.03 16.19 -9.49
CA GLU A 218 0.12 16.85 -8.18
C GLU A 218 -0.91 16.36 -7.14
N ALA A 219 -2.02 15.79 -7.60
CA ALA A 219 -3.03 15.17 -6.72
C ALA A 219 -2.68 13.73 -6.33
N GLY A 220 -1.55 13.19 -6.81
CA GLY A 220 -1.09 11.84 -6.52
C GLY A 220 -0.69 11.69 -5.06
N GLU A 221 -0.94 10.51 -4.50
CA GLU A 221 -0.60 10.20 -3.11
C GLU A 221 0.71 9.41 -3.00
N ASP A 222 1.07 8.71 -4.07
CA ASP A 222 2.31 7.96 -4.19
C ASP A 222 3.45 8.84 -4.71
N VAL A 223 4.64 8.55 -4.20
CA VAL A 223 5.89 9.15 -4.67
C VAL A 223 6.63 8.10 -5.48
N VAL A 224 6.94 8.44 -6.73
CA VAL A 224 7.71 7.57 -7.62
C VAL A 224 9.15 8.08 -7.71
N ALA A 225 10.11 7.19 -7.50
CA ALA A 225 11.50 7.43 -7.83
C ALA A 225 11.75 7.01 -9.28
N ILE A 226 12.33 7.89 -10.09
CA ILE A 226 12.68 7.64 -11.50
C ILE A 226 14.17 7.95 -11.65
N SER A 227 14.93 7.06 -12.28
CA SER A 227 16.33 7.33 -12.61
C SER A 227 16.46 8.43 -13.65
N GLU A 228 17.60 9.15 -13.66
CA GLU A 228 17.87 10.18 -14.66
C GLU A 228 17.88 9.63 -16.10
N SER A 229 18.29 8.38 -16.27
CA SER A 229 18.26 7.65 -17.56
C SER A 229 16.87 7.14 -17.94
N GLY A 230 15.92 7.08 -16.99
CA GLY A 230 14.56 6.55 -17.19
C GLY A 230 14.48 5.03 -17.30
N ASP A 231 15.56 4.31 -17.03
CA ASP A 231 15.64 2.85 -17.05
C ASP A 231 15.11 2.18 -15.76
N TYR A 232 14.91 2.96 -14.70
CA TYR A 232 14.42 2.49 -13.42
C TYR A 232 13.31 3.41 -12.93
N ALA A 233 12.18 2.83 -12.56
CA ALA A 233 11.10 3.52 -11.88
C ALA A 233 10.48 2.61 -10.83
N ALA A 234 10.30 3.12 -9.62
CA ALA A 234 9.72 2.38 -8.51
C ALA A 234 8.90 3.31 -7.61
N ASN A 235 7.84 2.78 -7.00
CA ASN A 235 7.22 3.42 -5.84
C ASN A 235 8.28 3.59 -4.75
N LEU A 236 8.31 4.72 -4.04
CA LEU A 236 9.27 5.01 -2.98
C LEU A 236 9.33 3.92 -1.90
N GLU A 237 8.20 3.25 -1.66
CA GLU A 237 8.07 2.08 -0.78
C GLU A 237 8.96 0.91 -1.23
N ARG A 238 9.17 0.74 -2.53
CA ARG A 238 10.00 -0.30 -3.14
C ARG A 238 11.39 0.17 -3.57
N ALA A 239 11.53 1.45 -3.91
CA ALA A 239 12.70 2.04 -4.55
C ALA A 239 14.00 1.77 -3.77
N THR A 240 15.05 1.31 -4.43
CA THR A 240 16.35 1.08 -3.78
C THR A 240 17.28 2.26 -3.97
N ALA A 241 18.05 2.61 -2.92
CA ALA A 241 19.14 3.56 -3.03
C ALA A 241 20.33 2.94 -3.79
N ALA A 242 21.06 3.77 -4.52
CA ALA A 242 22.31 3.37 -5.17
C ALA A 242 23.33 2.86 -4.15
N PRO A 243 24.25 1.95 -4.54
CA PRO A 243 25.33 1.53 -3.67
C PRO A 243 26.17 2.71 -3.20
N LEU A 244 26.58 2.69 -1.93
CA LEU A 244 27.39 3.73 -1.35
C LEU A 244 28.81 3.76 -1.93
N PRO A 245 29.38 4.95 -2.21
CA PRO A 245 30.80 5.06 -2.48
C PRO A 245 31.60 4.52 -1.30
N ARG A 246 32.59 3.69 -1.57
CA ARG A 246 33.46 3.15 -0.52
C ARG A 246 34.33 4.28 0.04
N ALA A 247 33.92 4.87 1.15
CA ALA A 247 34.76 5.80 1.90
C ALA A 247 35.91 5.02 2.56
N ALA A 248 37.08 5.65 2.67
CA ALA A 248 38.17 5.13 3.49
C ALA A 248 37.74 5.24 4.96
N ALA A 249 37.59 4.09 5.64
CA ALA A 249 37.29 4.06 7.06
C ALA A 249 38.47 4.69 7.83
N ALA A 250 38.33 5.93 8.27
CA ALA A 250 39.16 6.47 9.33
C ALA A 250 38.60 5.95 10.66
N ALA A 251 39.46 5.43 11.54
CA ALA A 251 39.01 4.96 12.84
C ALA A 251 38.32 6.13 13.59
N PRO A 252 37.06 5.98 14.01
CA PRO A 252 36.37 7.06 14.71
C PRO A 252 37.08 7.36 16.03
N PRO A 253 37.07 8.63 16.48
CA PRO A 253 37.58 8.97 17.81
C PRO A 253 36.79 8.21 18.88
N ALA A 254 37.41 8.01 20.04
CA ALA A 254 36.72 7.39 21.18
C ALA A 254 35.43 8.16 21.52
N PRO A 255 34.32 7.46 21.83
CA PRO A 255 33.07 8.10 22.15
C PRO A 255 33.21 8.98 23.40
N ARG A 256 32.58 10.16 23.37
CA ARG A 256 32.51 11.07 24.51
C ARG A 256 31.06 11.50 24.72
N GLU A 257 30.65 11.59 25.98
CA GLU A 257 29.36 12.17 26.33
C GLU A 257 29.41 13.69 26.17
N VAL A 258 28.37 14.27 25.56
CA VAL A 258 28.21 15.71 25.43
C VAL A 258 26.83 16.08 25.93
N HIS A 259 26.76 17.08 26.81
CA HIS A 259 25.50 17.55 27.37
C HIS A 259 24.70 18.36 26.33
N THR A 260 23.55 17.85 25.89
CA THR A 260 22.66 18.45 24.88
C THR A 260 21.27 18.77 25.46
N PRO A 261 21.16 19.73 26.40
CA PRO A 261 19.91 19.96 27.11
C PRO A 261 18.81 20.45 26.16
N SER A 262 17.62 19.86 26.29
CA SER A 262 16.43 20.24 25.50
C SER A 262 16.55 20.08 23.97
N ALA A 263 17.60 19.42 23.47
CA ALA A 263 17.77 19.12 22.05
C ALA A 263 17.44 17.63 21.80
N GLY A 264 16.21 17.36 21.35
CA GLY A 264 15.70 16.01 21.11
C GLY A 264 15.50 15.68 19.63
N ARG A 265 15.53 16.69 18.75
CA ARG A 265 15.48 16.53 17.29
C ARG A 265 16.88 16.60 16.70
N ILE A 266 17.10 15.92 15.58
CA ILE A 266 18.40 15.92 14.88
C ILE A 266 18.89 17.35 14.59
N ASP A 267 18.03 18.23 14.10
CA ASP A 267 18.41 19.61 13.79
C ASP A 267 18.87 20.39 15.03
N GLU A 268 18.22 20.16 16.18
CA GLU A 268 18.56 20.78 17.46
C GLU A 268 19.91 20.27 17.98
N VAL A 269 20.12 18.95 17.93
CA VAL A 269 21.38 18.33 18.35
C VAL A 269 22.53 18.80 17.44
N CYS A 270 22.30 18.87 16.13
CA CYS A 270 23.26 19.39 15.17
C CYS A 270 23.65 20.85 15.46
N ALA A 271 22.66 21.69 15.80
CA ALA A 271 22.92 23.08 16.16
C ALA A 271 23.77 23.22 17.44
N VAL A 272 23.55 22.35 18.43
CA VAL A 272 24.33 22.36 19.68
C VAL A 272 25.76 21.84 19.46
N LEU A 273 25.93 20.80 18.63
CA LEU A 273 27.22 20.15 18.43
C LEU A 273 28.05 20.72 17.27
N GLY A 274 27.47 21.59 16.44
CA GLY A 274 28.13 22.14 15.24
C GLY A 274 28.35 21.08 14.15
N THR A 275 27.46 20.09 14.07
CA THR A 275 27.53 18.95 13.13
C THR A 275 26.40 19.04 12.10
N GLN A 276 26.37 18.08 11.18
CA GLN A 276 25.34 17.98 10.16
C GLN A 276 24.47 16.72 10.36
N PRO A 277 23.20 16.72 9.92
CA PRO A 277 22.32 15.54 10.04
C PRO A 277 22.91 14.25 9.43
N ARG A 278 23.72 14.34 8.37
CA ARG A 278 24.44 13.20 7.77
C ARG A 278 25.50 12.56 8.69
N GLU A 279 25.91 13.25 9.75
CA GLU A 279 26.88 12.75 10.75
C GLU A 279 26.17 12.16 11.98
N MET A 280 24.84 12.14 11.96
CA MET A 280 23.99 11.67 13.07
C MET A 280 23.32 10.35 12.74
N ILE A 281 22.93 9.61 13.78
CA ILE A 281 22.16 8.37 13.68
C ILE A 281 20.86 8.56 14.46
N LYS A 282 19.72 8.40 13.79
CA LYS A 282 18.41 8.24 14.44
C LYS A 282 18.26 6.79 14.90
N THR A 283 17.86 6.61 16.15
CA THR A 283 17.54 5.29 16.73
C THR A 283 16.05 5.26 17.03
N LEU A 284 15.32 4.35 16.38
CA LEU A 284 13.89 4.14 16.62
C LEU A 284 13.68 2.75 17.19
N ILE A 285 12.84 2.65 18.22
CA ILE A 285 12.47 1.38 18.83
C ILE A 285 11.06 1.02 18.36
N TYR A 286 10.95 -0.20 17.87
CA TYR A 286 9.71 -0.81 17.43
C TYR A 286 9.40 -2.03 18.29
N THR A 287 8.12 -2.37 18.40
CA THR A 287 7.66 -3.62 18.99
C THR A 287 6.78 -4.39 18.03
N THR A 288 6.69 -5.69 18.25
CA THR A 288 5.84 -6.59 17.47
C THR A 288 5.53 -7.82 18.31
N VAL A 289 4.42 -8.48 18.03
CA VAL A 289 4.01 -9.70 18.74
C VAL A 289 4.19 -10.88 17.81
N VAL A 290 5.12 -11.77 18.16
CA VAL A 290 5.29 -13.03 17.43
C VAL A 290 4.26 -14.03 17.95
N PRO A 291 3.32 -14.49 17.10
CA PRO A 291 2.37 -15.51 17.49
C PRO A 291 3.07 -16.85 17.80
N PRO A 292 2.47 -17.71 18.63
CA PRO A 292 3.03 -19.02 18.90
C PRO A 292 3.15 -19.84 17.61
N PRO A 293 4.22 -20.64 17.44
CA PRO A 293 4.42 -21.45 16.23
C PRO A 293 3.36 -22.54 16.03
N ALA A 294 2.62 -22.92 17.10
CA ALA A 294 1.48 -23.82 17.04
C ALA A 294 0.50 -23.54 18.21
N PRO A 295 -0.81 -23.82 18.05
CA PRO A 295 -1.77 -23.75 19.15
C PRO A 295 -1.32 -24.65 20.32
N GLY A 296 -1.19 -24.07 21.52
CA GLY A 296 -0.77 -24.80 22.73
C GLY A 296 0.74 -24.88 22.99
N GLN A 297 1.58 -24.25 22.16
CA GLN A 297 3.01 -24.01 22.48
C GLN A 297 3.26 -22.56 22.92
N LYS A 298 4.49 -22.28 23.40
CA LYS A 298 4.96 -21.07 24.10
C LYS A 298 4.15 -19.79 23.81
N PRO A 299 3.81 -18.99 24.85
CA PRO A 299 2.97 -17.81 24.68
C PRO A 299 3.56 -16.83 23.66
N ALA A 300 2.67 -16.06 23.02
CA ALA A 300 3.08 -14.98 22.12
C ALA A 300 4.13 -14.09 22.81
N ARG A 301 5.24 -13.84 22.12
CA ARG A 301 6.36 -13.07 22.67
C ARG A 301 6.37 -11.70 22.03
N LYS A 302 6.31 -10.65 22.86
CA LYS A 302 6.60 -9.29 22.43
C LYS A 302 8.10 -9.19 22.14
N GLN A 303 8.45 -8.82 20.92
CA GLN A 303 9.82 -8.55 20.51
C GLN A 303 10.07 -7.04 20.44
N ARG A 304 11.30 -6.65 20.78
CA ARG A 304 11.82 -5.28 20.72
C ARG A 304 12.85 -5.21 19.60
N ILE A 305 12.63 -4.32 18.65
CA ILE A 305 13.47 -4.16 17.47
C ILE A 305 13.99 -2.72 17.46
N ALA A 306 15.29 -2.55 17.28
CA ALA A 306 15.86 -1.24 17.04
C ALA A 306 16.18 -1.06 15.56
N ALA A 307 15.78 0.07 15.00
CA ALA A 307 16.07 0.46 13.64
C ALA A 307 16.94 1.73 13.64
N LEU A 308 18.09 1.67 12.94
CA LEU A 308 19.02 2.78 12.81
C LEU A 308 18.99 3.33 11.40
N VAL A 309 18.88 4.66 11.29
CA VAL A 309 18.94 5.38 10.01
C VAL A 309 19.74 6.68 10.18
N ARG A 310 20.36 7.18 9.11
CA ARG A 310 21.14 8.43 9.16
C ARG A 310 20.24 9.62 9.51
N GLY A 311 20.78 10.66 10.14
CA GLY A 311 20.00 11.78 10.68
C GLY A 311 19.25 12.62 9.63
N ASP A 312 19.73 12.64 8.40
CA ASP A 312 19.08 13.23 7.22
C ASP A 312 18.13 12.28 6.48
N HIS A 313 17.97 11.04 6.93
CA HIS A 313 17.11 10.03 6.32
C HIS A 313 15.91 9.72 7.22
N GLU A 314 14.86 9.14 6.64
CA GLU A 314 13.65 8.68 7.34
C GLU A 314 13.51 7.17 7.19
N ILE A 315 12.91 6.52 8.19
CA ILE A 315 12.59 5.10 8.10
C ILE A 315 11.47 4.89 7.09
N ASN A 316 11.70 3.99 6.15
CA ASN A 316 10.66 3.43 5.32
C ASN A 316 10.08 2.18 6.01
N GLU A 317 8.88 2.32 6.59
CA GLU A 317 8.26 1.26 7.39
C GLU A 317 7.93 0.00 6.57
N VAL A 318 7.62 0.14 5.28
CA VAL A 318 7.38 -1.00 4.39
C VAL A 318 8.64 -1.86 4.27
N LYS A 319 9.79 -1.23 4.01
CA LYS A 319 11.09 -1.92 3.94
C LYS A 319 11.51 -2.49 5.30
N LEU A 320 11.22 -1.77 6.39
CA LEU A 320 11.53 -2.21 7.74
C LEU A 320 10.72 -3.47 8.11
N ASN A 321 9.40 -3.45 7.88
CA ASN A 321 8.49 -4.57 8.12
C ASN A 321 8.90 -5.81 7.30
N ARG A 322 9.24 -5.61 6.01
CA ARG A 322 9.77 -6.70 5.16
C ARG A 322 11.06 -7.28 5.74
N SER A 323 12.00 -6.43 6.18
CA SER A 323 13.27 -6.87 6.75
C SER A 323 13.08 -7.60 8.09
N ALA A 324 12.09 -7.18 8.87
CA ALA A 324 11.68 -7.83 10.11
C ALA A 324 10.94 -9.15 9.88
N GLY A 325 10.25 -9.28 8.75
CA GLY A 325 9.41 -10.44 8.40
C GLY A 325 7.99 -10.38 8.95
N GLN A 326 7.60 -9.24 9.55
CA GLN A 326 6.29 -9.04 10.16
C GLN A 326 6.02 -7.54 10.37
N PRO A 327 4.75 -7.13 10.53
CA PRO A 327 4.42 -5.74 10.85
C PRO A 327 5.04 -5.31 12.18
N LEU A 328 5.61 -4.11 12.20
CA LEU A 328 6.16 -3.45 13.37
C LEU A 328 5.33 -2.24 13.76
N GLU A 329 5.25 -1.98 15.06
CA GLU A 329 4.63 -0.79 15.62
C GLU A 329 5.69 0.02 16.38
N LEU A 330 5.63 1.34 16.31
CA LEU A 330 6.50 2.19 17.13
C LEU A 330 6.28 1.88 18.61
N ALA A 331 7.37 1.78 19.36
CA ALA A 331 7.31 1.50 20.78
C ALA A 331 6.80 2.70 21.57
N ASP A 332 6.03 2.44 22.63
CA ASP A 332 5.60 3.46 23.58
C ASP A 332 6.81 4.09 24.31
N PRO A 333 6.71 5.34 24.78
CA PRO A 333 7.80 6.03 25.49
C PRO A 333 8.40 5.23 26.66
N GLU A 334 7.58 4.50 27.41
CA GLU A 334 8.04 3.67 28.54
C GLU A 334 8.95 2.54 28.07
N VAL A 335 8.61 1.90 26.95
CA VAL A 335 9.42 0.83 26.36
C VAL A 335 10.73 1.40 25.80
N ILE A 336 10.68 2.59 25.19
CA ILE A 336 11.88 3.29 24.73
C ILE A 336 12.83 3.56 25.89
N GLU A 337 12.33 4.06 27.02
CA GLU A 337 13.15 4.36 28.20
C GLU A 337 13.71 3.09 28.85
N GLU A 338 12.93 2.00 28.93
CA GLU A 338 13.40 0.70 29.41
C GLU A 338 14.56 0.17 28.57
N VAL A 339 14.42 0.22 27.24
CA VAL A 339 15.34 -0.37 26.29
C VAL A 339 16.60 0.49 26.13
N THR A 340 16.45 1.81 26.02
CA THR A 340 17.57 2.72 25.70
C THR A 340 18.20 3.34 26.94
N GLY A 341 17.51 3.34 28.09
CA GLY A 341 17.90 4.10 29.28
C GLY A 341 17.73 5.62 29.13
N ALA A 342 17.11 6.08 28.04
CA ALA A 342 16.94 7.48 27.71
C ALA A 342 15.49 7.80 27.32
N LYS A 343 15.08 9.04 27.59
CA LYS A 343 13.78 9.54 27.12
C LYS A 343 13.77 9.66 25.59
N VAL A 344 12.57 9.66 25.02
CA VAL A 344 12.35 9.94 23.59
C VAL A 344 13.09 11.22 23.19
N GLY A 345 13.83 11.16 22.07
CA GLY A 345 14.70 12.23 21.59
C GLY A 345 16.18 12.09 22.00
N PHE A 346 16.50 11.23 22.96
CA PHE A 346 17.86 10.98 23.43
C PHE A 346 18.30 9.51 23.28
N ALA A 347 17.47 8.70 22.61
CA ALA A 347 17.76 7.30 22.33
C ALA A 347 18.94 7.15 21.36
N GLY A 348 19.91 6.32 21.73
CA GLY A 348 21.07 5.98 20.90
C GLY A 348 21.32 4.46 20.84
N PRO A 349 22.17 3.99 19.93
CA PRO A 349 22.46 2.56 19.77
C PRO A 349 23.45 2.01 20.81
N GLN A 350 24.15 2.88 21.55
CA GLN A 350 25.17 2.48 22.50
C GLN A 350 24.56 1.67 23.67
N GLY A 351 25.06 0.46 23.91
CA GLY A 351 24.56 -0.42 24.98
C GLY A 351 23.20 -1.06 24.71
N LEU A 352 22.64 -0.91 23.51
CA LEU A 352 21.29 -1.36 23.17
C LEU A 352 21.20 -2.86 22.89
N VAL A 353 22.29 -3.48 22.42
CA VAL A 353 22.33 -4.85 21.87
C VAL A 353 21.83 -5.91 22.86
N GLU A 354 22.04 -5.72 24.16
CA GLU A 354 21.61 -6.67 25.19
C GLU A 354 20.13 -6.54 25.58
N ARG A 355 19.45 -5.47 25.14
CA ARG A 355 18.09 -5.10 25.58
C ARG A 355 17.04 -5.22 24.48
N ILE A 356 17.45 -5.60 23.28
CA ILE A 356 16.61 -5.78 22.09
C ILE A 356 16.76 -7.20 21.55
N ASP A 357 15.74 -7.67 20.85
CA ASP A 357 15.77 -8.98 20.19
C ASP A 357 16.47 -8.91 18.82
N ARG A 358 16.42 -7.74 18.16
CA ARG A 358 17.03 -7.54 16.84
C ARG A 358 17.42 -6.08 16.60
N LEU A 359 18.59 -5.88 16.00
CA LEU A 359 19.06 -4.60 15.49
C LEU A 359 19.02 -4.62 13.96
N ILE A 360 18.35 -3.64 13.36
CA ILE A 360 18.30 -3.44 11.90
C ILE A 360 19.00 -2.10 11.62
N VAL A 361 20.04 -2.15 10.79
CA VAL A 361 20.89 -0.98 10.51
C VAL A 361 20.77 -0.66 9.02
N ASP A 362 20.39 0.57 8.71
CA ASP A 362 20.40 1.05 7.32
C ASP A 362 21.83 1.05 6.76
N ARG A 363 21.95 0.81 5.46
CA ARG A 363 23.26 0.69 4.78
C ARG A 363 24.12 1.94 4.94
N GLU A 364 23.50 3.11 5.01
CA GLU A 364 24.19 4.40 5.18
C GLU A 364 24.76 4.56 6.58
N VAL A 365 24.05 4.06 7.60
CA VAL A 365 24.58 4.02 8.97
C VAL A 365 25.74 3.04 9.06
N ALA A 366 25.62 1.87 8.44
CA ALA A 366 26.71 0.89 8.41
C ALA A 366 27.97 1.43 7.71
N ALA A 367 27.82 2.36 6.76
CA ALA A 367 28.94 3.01 6.08
C ALA A 367 29.59 4.15 6.89
N LEU A 368 28.96 4.62 7.97
CA LEU A 368 29.58 5.56 8.91
C LEU A 368 30.55 4.88 9.90
N ALA A 369 30.52 3.55 9.99
CA ALA A 369 31.24 2.74 10.97
C ALA A 369 32.68 2.38 10.57
#